data_AF-A0A542MYI1-F1
#
_entry.id   AF-A0A542MYI1-F1
#
_cell.length_a   1.000
_cell.length_b   1.000
_cell.length_c   1.000
_cell.angle_alpha   90.00
_cell.angle_beta   90.00
_cell.angle_gamma   90.00
#
_symmetry.space_group_name_H-M   'P 1'
#
loop_
_entity.id
_entity.type
_entity.pdbx_description
1 polymer ?
#
loop_
_entity_poly.entity_id
_entity_poly.type
_entity_poly.pdbx_seq_one_letter_code
_entity_poly.pdbx_strand_id
1 'polypeptide(L)'
;MSTDADRGTNPLLDDAIVAYVGRGSHKIPTADEAAVLALDSEHGDELLRDVKRALAVSDQIVVDGPASSEVKRAATEAHRESLPELGDGAVEALVWRWGFIRFHG
;
A
#
# COMPACT_ATOMS: atom_id res chain seq x y z
N MET A 1 17.75 -16.55 -22.03
CA MET A 1 18.33 -16.49 -20.67
C MET A 1 18.15 -15.09 -20.14
N SER A 2 17.68 -15.00 -18.90
CA SER A 2 17.79 -13.87 -17.97
C SER A 2 16.99 -12.59 -18.23
N THR A 3 15.96 -12.41 -17.40
CA THR A 3 15.90 -11.30 -16.43
C THR A 3 15.01 -11.74 -15.28
N ASP A 4 15.52 -12.70 -14.51
CA ASP A 4 15.06 -13.02 -13.15
C ASP A 4 15.88 -12.15 -12.18
N ALA A 5 15.89 -10.84 -12.45
CA ALA A 5 16.67 -9.86 -11.71
C ALA A 5 15.68 -9.00 -10.92
N ASP A 6 15.83 -9.03 -9.59
CA ASP A 6 15.05 -8.29 -8.60
C ASP A 6 13.57 -8.68 -8.47
N ARG A 7 13.33 -9.81 -7.79
CA ARG A 7 12.24 -9.87 -6.80
C ARG A 7 12.67 -9.11 -5.53
N GLY A 8 13.21 -7.92 -5.73
CA GLY A 8 13.65 -6.97 -4.73
C GLY A 8 12.63 -5.86 -4.67
N THR A 9 12.28 -5.45 -3.45
CA THR A 9 11.35 -4.37 -3.15
C THR A 9 11.49 -3.20 -4.12
N ASN A 10 10.38 -2.72 -4.72
CA ASN A 10 10.40 -1.55 -5.60
C ASN A 10 10.25 -0.27 -4.76
N PRO A 11 11.34 0.44 -4.43
CA PRO A 11 11.29 1.53 -3.44
C PRO A 11 10.45 2.71 -3.95
N LEU A 12 10.40 2.92 -5.27
CA LEU A 12 9.60 3.98 -5.87
C LEU A 12 8.09 3.69 -5.72
N LEU A 13 7.68 2.43 -5.88
CA LEU A 13 6.30 2.03 -5.63
C LEU A 13 5.93 2.17 -4.15
N ASP A 14 6.86 1.81 -3.25
CA ASP A 14 6.65 1.97 -1.82
C ASP A 14 6.41 3.44 -1.44
N ASP A 15 7.28 4.33 -1.91
CA ASP A 15 7.17 5.78 -1.68
C ASP A 15 5.88 6.34 -2.28
N ALA A 16 5.49 5.87 -3.47
CA ALA A 16 4.25 6.26 -4.12
C ALA A 16 3.00 5.84 -3.33
N ILE A 17 2.98 4.63 -2.76
CA ILE A 17 1.89 4.17 -1.90
C ILE A 17 1.78 5.04 -0.66
N VAL A 18 2.92 5.32 0.01
CA VAL A 18 2.94 6.17 1.20
C VAL A 18 2.44 7.58 0.88
N ALA A 19 2.91 8.16 -0.24
CA ALA A 19 2.50 9.49 -0.69
C ALA A 19 1.00 9.55 -1.03
N TYR A 20 0.50 8.59 -1.81
CA TYR A 20 -0.92 8.52 -2.18
C TYR A 20 -1.84 8.42 -0.96
N VAL A 21 -1.49 7.53 -0.03
CA VAL A 21 -2.28 7.25 1.18
C VAL A 21 -2.12 8.36 2.22
N GLY A 22 -1.02 9.13 2.18
CA GLY A 22 -0.76 10.23 3.10
C GLY A 22 -0.30 9.78 4.49
N ARG A 23 0.23 8.55 4.62
CA ARG A 23 0.65 7.99 5.91
C ARG A 23 1.77 8.84 6.51
N GLY A 24 1.57 9.28 7.76
CA GLY A 24 2.55 10.11 8.50
C GLY A 24 2.38 11.62 8.29
N SER A 25 1.83 12.03 7.14
CA SER A 25 1.55 13.43 6.83
C SER A 25 0.10 13.85 7.15
N HIS A 26 -0.83 12.90 7.15
CA HIS A 26 -2.26 13.15 7.37
C HIS A 26 -2.84 12.30 8.50
N LYS A 27 -3.91 12.80 9.13
CA LYS A 27 -4.65 12.09 10.19
C LYS A 27 -5.62 11.03 9.66
N ILE A 28 -6.03 11.16 8.39
CA ILE A 28 -6.92 10.25 7.69
C ILE A 28 -6.30 9.90 6.33
N PRO A 29 -6.60 8.73 5.75
CA PRO A 29 -6.10 8.37 4.44
C PRO A 29 -6.54 9.37 3.37
N THR A 30 -5.64 9.64 2.44
CA THR A 30 -5.88 10.48 1.27
C THR A 30 -6.00 9.62 0.00
N ALA A 31 -6.08 10.29 -1.14
CA ALA A 31 -5.94 9.71 -2.47
C ALA A 31 -5.19 10.71 -3.34
N ASP A 32 -4.01 11.12 -2.88
CA ASP A 32 -3.25 12.20 -3.50
C ASP A 32 -2.53 11.72 -4.75
N GLU A 33 -3.25 11.72 -5.88
CA GLU A 33 -2.69 11.37 -7.19
C GLU A 33 -1.58 12.34 -7.60
N ALA A 34 -1.70 13.63 -7.25
CA ALA A 34 -0.71 14.63 -7.60
C ALA A 34 0.63 14.38 -6.89
N ALA A 35 0.59 13.91 -5.64
CA ALA A 35 1.79 13.50 -4.92
C ALA A 35 2.51 12.33 -5.61
N VAL A 36 1.76 11.37 -6.18
CA VAL A 36 2.36 10.27 -6.95
C VAL A 36 2.97 10.76 -8.25
N LEU A 37 2.24 11.58 -9.01
CA LEU A 37 2.71 12.14 -10.29
C LEU A 37 3.96 13.03 -10.11
N ALA A 38 4.16 13.61 -8.94
CA ALA A 38 5.34 14.42 -8.62
C ALA A 38 6.60 13.59 -8.32
N LEU A 39 6.48 12.28 -8.02
CA LEU A 39 7.62 11.41 -7.71
C LEU A 39 8.38 10.96 -8.96
N ASP A 40 7.65 10.73 -10.05
CA ASP A 40 8.23 10.38 -11.36
C ASP A 40 7.44 11.11 -12.47
N SER A 41 8.01 12.19 -12.99
CA SER A 41 7.37 12.98 -14.04
C SER A 41 7.33 12.30 -15.41
N GLU A 42 8.15 11.27 -15.62
CA GLU A 42 8.25 10.56 -16.90
C GLU A 42 7.31 9.33 -16.92
N HIS A 43 7.18 8.62 -15.79
CA HIS A 43 6.37 7.40 -15.67
C HIS A 43 5.25 7.50 -14.63
N GLY A 44 4.87 8.72 -14.22
CA GLY A 44 3.89 8.93 -13.14
C GLY A 44 2.55 8.22 -13.34
N ASP A 45 2.07 8.13 -14.58
CA ASP A 45 0.83 7.41 -14.90
C ASP A 45 0.96 5.88 -14.76
N GLU A 46 2.15 5.32 -14.98
CA GLU A 46 2.45 3.91 -14.74
C GLU A 46 2.51 3.65 -13.23
N LEU A 47 3.24 4.51 -12.51
CA LEU A 47 3.38 4.43 -11.06
C LEU A 47 2.02 4.56 -10.36
N LEU A 48 1.16 5.48 -10.80
CA LEU A 48 -0.19 5.64 -10.26
C LEU A 48 -1.08 4.42 -10.55
N ARG A 49 -0.92 3.77 -11.71
CA ARG A 49 -1.62 2.51 -12.00
C ARG A 49 -1.16 1.41 -11.06
N ASP A 50 0.13 1.31 -10.74
CA ASP A 50 0.66 0.34 -9.78
C ASP A 50 0.15 0.57 -8.36
N VAL A 51 0.15 1.82 -7.90
CA VAL A 51 -0.46 2.20 -6.61
C VAL A 51 -1.93 1.78 -6.57
N LYS A 52 -2.72 2.07 -7.61
CA LYS A 52 -4.13 1.68 -7.70
C LYS A 52 -4.32 0.16 -7.72
N ARG A 53 -3.43 -0.60 -8.36
CA ARG A 53 -3.43 -2.06 -8.31
C ARG A 53 -3.21 -2.58 -6.89
N ALA A 54 -2.21 -2.06 -6.18
CA ALA A 54 -1.93 -2.43 -4.79
C ALA A 54 -3.11 -2.12 -3.86
N LEU A 55 -3.75 -0.96 -4.03
CA LEU A 55 -4.95 -0.58 -3.28
C LEU A 55 -6.12 -1.52 -3.55
N ALA A 56 -6.35 -1.89 -4.81
CA ALA A 56 -7.41 -2.82 -5.17
C ALA A 56 -7.22 -4.20 -4.53
N VAL A 57 -5.97 -4.67 -4.42
CA VAL A 57 -5.64 -5.91 -3.68
C VAL A 57 -5.87 -5.73 -2.18
N SER A 58 -5.40 -4.61 -1.59
CA SER A 58 -5.64 -4.27 -0.18
C SER A 58 -7.13 -4.23 0.16
N ASP A 59 -7.97 -3.65 -0.70
CA ASP A 59 -9.42 -3.52 -0.53
C ASP A 59 -10.14 -4.89 -0.54
N GLN A 60 -9.52 -5.94 -1.08
CA GLN A 60 -10.05 -7.30 -1.08
C GLN A 60 -9.68 -8.11 0.17
N ILE A 61 -8.78 -7.59 1.02
CA ILE A 61 -8.35 -8.31 2.23
C ILE A 61 -9.47 -8.32 3.27
N VAL A 62 -9.90 -9.53 3.64
CA VAL A 62 -10.89 -9.78 4.68
C VAL A 62 -10.22 -10.59 5.80
N VAL A 63 -10.07 -9.95 6.96
CA VAL A 63 -9.58 -10.62 8.18
C VAL A 63 -10.51 -10.35 9.36
N ASP A 64 -10.80 -11.35 10.18
CA ASP A 64 -11.65 -11.18 11.37
C ASP A 64 -10.88 -11.59 12.62
N GLY A 65 -11.24 -11.00 13.77
CA GLY A 65 -10.58 -11.30 15.03
C GLY A 65 -11.30 -10.67 16.23
N PRO A 66 -11.16 -11.28 17.42
CA PRO A 66 -11.82 -10.82 18.64
C PRO A 66 -11.17 -9.55 19.24
N ALA A 67 -9.92 -9.25 18.91
CA ALA A 67 -9.17 -8.12 19.42
C ALA A 67 -8.53 -7.28 18.30
N SER A 68 -8.45 -5.97 18.48
CA SER A 68 -7.91 -5.04 17.47
C SER A 68 -6.43 -5.31 17.13
N SER A 69 -5.63 -5.73 18.11
CA SER A 69 -4.23 -6.12 17.90
C SER A 69 -4.10 -7.38 17.03
N GLU A 70 -4.99 -8.36 17.22
CA GLU A 70 -5.02 -9.58 16.42
C GLU A 70 -5.48 -9.29 14.98
N VAL A 71 -6.50 -8.46 14.82
CA VAL A 71 -6.96 -8.00 13.50
C VAL A 71 -5.85 -7.25 12.77
N LYS A 72 -5.14 -6.34 13.45
CA LYS A 72 -4.02 -5.60 12.84
C LYS A 72 -2.91 -6.55 12.40
N ARG A 73 -2.50 -7.50 13.24
CA ARG A 73 -1.48 -8.48 12.88
C ARG A 73 -1.89 -9.32 11.67
N ALA A 74 -3.10 -9.89 11.70
CA ALA A 74 -3.63 -10.69 10.59
C ALA A 74 -3.73 -9.88 9.30
N ALA A 75 -4.15 -8.60 9.38
CA ALA A 75 -4.16 -7.70 8.23
C ALA A 75 -2.75 -7.47 7.69
N THR A 76 -1.75 -7.20 8.54
CA THR A 76 -0.36 -7.03 8.12
C THR A 76 0.19 -8.28 7.44
N GLU A 77 -0.07 -9.47 7.98
CA GLU A 77 0.33 -10.75 7.38
C GLU A 77 -0.33 -10.95 6.01
N ALA A 78 -1.64 -10.76 5.91
CA ALA A 78 -2.38 -10.87 4.65
C ALA A 78 -1.89 -9.88 3.57
N HIS A 79 -1.51 -8.66 3.95
CA HIS A 79 -0.94 -7.68 3.02
C HIS A 79 0.44 -8.13 2.51
N ARG A 80 1.33 -8.62 3.39
CA ARG A 80 2.65 -9.14 2.98
C ARG A 80 2.54 -10.36 2.07
N GLU A 81 1.55 -11.22 2.30
CA GLU A 81 1.30 -12.39 1.47
C GLU A 81 0.73 -12.01 0.09
N SER A 82 -0.19 -11.03 0.06
CA SER A 82 -0.88 -10.63 -1.18
C SER A 82 -0.08 -9.65 -2.04
N LEU A 83 0.85 -8.91 -1.43
CA LEU A 83 1.69 -7.88 -2.08
C LEU A 83 3.17 -8.12 -1.70
N PRO A 84 3.76 -9.27 -2.07
CA PRO A 84 5.10 -9.68 -1.66
C PRO A 84 6.21 -8.78 -2.22
N GLU A 85 5.92 -7.96 -3.21
CA GLU A 85 6.83 -6.98 -3.81
C GLU A 85 6.99 -5.69 -2.99
N LEU A 86 6.11 -5.45 -2.01
CA LEU A 86 6.09 -4.22 -1.23
C LEU A 86 6.97 -4.30 0.02
N GLY A 87 7.58 -3.16 0.37
CA GLY A 87 8.34 -3.01 1.60
C GLY A 87 7.45 -2.76 2.82
N ASP A 88 8.05 -2.87 4.00
CA ASP A 88 7.34 -2.73 5.28
C ASP A 88 6.62 -1.38 5.44
N GLY A 89 7.20 -0.29 4.92
CA GLY A 89 6.60 1.04 4.99
C GLY A 89 5.31 1.15 4.16
N ALA A 90 5.31 0.60 2.95
CA ALA A 90 4.15 0.56 2.08
C ALA A 90 3.05 -0.35 2.63
N VAL A 91 3.42 -1.53 3.15
CA VAL A 91 2.50 -2.43 3.85
C VAL A 91 1.88 -1.73 5.06
N GLU A 92 2.67 -1.02 5.88
CA GLU A 92 2.14 -0.28 7.02
C GLU A 92 1.14 0.81 6.59
N ALA A 93 1.45 1.54 5.51
CA ALA A 93 0.56 2.56 4.96
C ALA A 93 -0.77 1.95 4.47
N LEU A 94 -0.72 0.82 3.76
CA LEU A 94 -1.92 0.12 3.29
C LEU A 94 -2.75 -0.42 4.45
N VAL A 95 -2.14 -1.09 5.44
CA VAL A 95 -2.85 -1.61 6.62
C VAL A 95 -3.50 -0.48 7.41
N TRP A 96 -2.84 0.68 7.52
CA TRP A 96 -3.42 1.86 8.16
C TRP A 96 -4.65 2.38 7.41
N ARG A 97 -4.56 2.53 6.07
CA ARG A 97 -5.71 2.91 5.23
C ARG A 97 -6.85 1.92 5.33
N TRP A 98 -6.54 0.63 5.17
CA TRP A 98 -7.50 -0.46 5.24
C TRP A 98 -8.25 -0.45 6.57
N GLY A 99 -7.53 -0.29 7.69
CA GLY A 99 -8.14 -0.21 9.02
C GLY A 99 -9.08 0.98 9.13
N PHE A 100 -8.68 2.14 8.61
CA PHE A 100 -9.54 3.32 8.60
C PHE A 100 -10.84 3.07 7.82
N ILE A 101 -10.75 2.56 6.59
CA ILE A 101 -11.93 2.29 5.75
C ILE A 101 -12.84 1.25 6.42
N ARG A 102 -12.27 0.17 6.97
CA ARG A 102 -13.06 -0.90 7.57
C ARG A 102 -13.83 -0.48 8.82
N PHE A 103 -13.29 0.43 9.63
CA PHE A 103 -13.89 0.82 10.91
C PHE A 103 -14.61 2.17 10.88
N HIS A 104 -14.48 2.94 9.80
CA HIS A 104 -15.08 4.27 9.65
C HIS A 104 -15.79 4.53 8.32
N GLY A 105 -15.68 3.62 7.34
CA GLY A 105 -16.34 3.69 6.03
C GLY A 105 -17.66 2.95 5.95
#